data_AF-A0AA36GUJ0-F1
#
_entry.id   AF-A0AA36GUJ0-F1
#
_cell.length_a   1.000
_cell.length_b   1.000
_cell.length_c   1.000
_cell.angle_alpha   90.00
_cell.angle_beta   90.00
_cell.angle_gamma   90.00
#
_symmetry.space_group_name_H-M   'P 1'
#
loop_
_entity.id
_entity.type
_entity.pdbx_description
1 polymer ?
#
loop_
_entity_poly.entity_id
_entity_poly.type
_entity_poly.pdbx_seq_one_letter_code
_entity_poly.pdbx_strand_id
1 'polypeptide(L)'
;MSAQEEEVRAQVKVVEDKEVELCIAHLRFLSKFYITVIENKRAQMNMAHTQFLANKEDYNAYSEWTGAKLKIIDLYKYWLRELLNISIVDDLRALCMHQMMAADCYWFLAKMHQPTFHFGHSNYEMACRCMVKILNALFDLLPQHNKFVIHLVRKYSLIVLDYRKEVGLSSPPVQSASHTSTEMHGRDLEICQSNTSRCRTYIDKLQGAIMSNTSTYSDIRRQILQLARQFGMIHRRDGTSMTIDFD
;
A
#
# COMPACT_ATOMS: atom_id res chain seq x y z
N MET A 1 31.24 7.10 34.66
CA MET A 1 30.08 6.22 34.83
C MET A 1 30.44 5.19 35.87
N SER A 2 29.60 4.98 36.87
CA SER A 2 29.83 3.96 37.92
C SER A 2 29.37 2.59 37.43
N ALA A 3 29.94 1.51 37.98
CA ALA A 3 29.52 0.13 37.65
C ALA A 3 28.02 -0.11 37.90
N GLN A 4 27.45 0.59 38.88
CA GLN A 4 26.03 0.54 39.21
C GLN A 4 25.16 1.23 38.15
N GLU A 5 25.62 2.32 37.53
CA GLU A 5 24.92 2.96 36.41
C GLU A 5 24.92 2.08 35.15
N GLU A 6 26.01 1.34 34.90
CA GLU A 6 26.09 0.38 33.80
C GLU A 6 25.18 -0.83 34.00
N GLU A 7 25.10 -1.35 35.23
CA GLU A 7 24.21 -2.46 35.58
C GLU A 7 22.73 -2.06 35.42
N VAL A 8 22.33 -0.89 35.93
CA VAL A 8 20.96 -0.38 35.77
C VAL A 8 20.63 -0.17 34.29
N ARG A 9 21.54 0.42 33.50
CA ARG A 9 21.35 0.58 32.05
C ARG A 9 21.16 -0.76 31.34
N ALA A 10 21.93 -1.78 31.72
CA ALA A 10 21.79 -3.12 31.14
C ALA A 10 20.43 -3.73 31.47
N GLN A 11 19.94 -3.59 32.71
CA GLN A 11 18.62 -4.09 33.10
C GLN A 11 17.48 -3.36 32.38
N VAL A 12 17.57 -2.03 32.23
CA VAL A 12 16.59 -1.23 31.47
C VAL A 12 16.51 -1.72 30.02
N LYS A 13 17.66 -1.91 29.37
CA LYS A 13 17.70 -2.40 27.99
C LYS A 13 17.04 -3.79 27.83
N VAL A 14 17.21 -4.69 28.80
CA VAL A 14 16.56 -6.01 28.79
C VAL A 14 15.03 -5.89 28.85
N VAL A 15 14.51 -4.91 29.59
CA VAL A 15 13.06 -4.65 29.63
C VAL A 15 12.59 -4.07 28.30
N GLU A 16 13.29 -3.07 27.76
CA GLU A 16 12.98 -2.48 26.45
C GLU A 16 12.98 -3.52 25.32
N ASP A 17 13.99 -4.40 25.27
CA ASP A 17 14.08 -5.47 24.27
C ASP A 17 12.88 -6.44 24.36
N LYS A 18 12.44 -6.78 25.58
CA LYS A 18 11.26 -7.63 25.81
C LYS A 18 9.94 -6.93 25.43
N GLU A 19 9.82 -5.63 25.70
CA GLU A 19 8.67 -4.84 25.28
C GLU A 19 8.56 -4.81 23.75
N VAL A 20 9.70 -4.66 23.06
CA VAL A 20 9.76 -4.71 21.60
C VAL A 20 9.34 -6.08 21.06
N GLU A 21 9.86 -7.16 21.63
CA GLU A 21 9.46 -8.52 21.24
C GLU A 21 7.97 -8.77 21.43
N LEU A 22 7.41 -8.34 22.56
CA LEU A 22 5.98 -8.48 22.85
C LEU A 22 5.13 -7.66 21.88
N CYS A 23 5.53 -6.42 21.57
CA CYS A 23 4.85 -5.56 20.60
C CYS A 23 4.84 -6.22 19.21
N ILE A 24 6.00 -6.71 18.74
CA ILE A 24 6.12 -7.38 17.45
C ILE A 24 5.28 -8.67 17.42
N ALA A 25 5.29 -9.47 18.49
CA ALA A 25 4.49 -10.68 18.59
C ALA A 25 2.99 -10.37 18.51
N HIS A 26 2.53 -9.32 19.19
CA HIS A 26 1.15 -8.85 19.13
C HIS A 26 0.77 -8.42 17.71
N LEU A 27 1.59 -7.59 17.05
CA LEU A 27 1.35 -7.15 15.67
C LEU A 27 1.30 -8.33 14.68
N ARG A 28 2.16 -9.34 14.85
CA ARG A 28 2.15 -10.57 14.05
C ARG A 28 0.86 -11.37 14.25
N PHE A 29 0.43 -11.50 15.51
CA PHE A 29 -0.81 -12.18 15.84
C PHE A 29 -2.01 -11.49 15.18
N LEU A 30 -2.15 -10.17 15.34
CA LEU A 30 -3.23 -9.40 14.70
C LEU A 30 -3.22 -9.56 13.18
N SER A 31 -2.06 -9.41 12.55
CA SER A 31 -1.89 -9.62 11.10
C SER A 31 -2.43 -10.99 10.67
N LYS A 32 -1.94 -12.06 11.32
CA LYS A 32 -2.32 -13.43 10.99
C LYS A 32 -3.82 -13.67 11.23
N PHE A 33 -4.33 -13.22 12.36
CA PHE A 33 -5.74 -13.38 12.74
C PHE A 33 -6.67 -12.77 11.69
N TYR A 34 -6.50 -11.47 11.39
CA TYR A 34 -7.38 -10.78 10.45
C TYR A 34 -7.23 -11.31 9.03
N ILE A 35 -6.01 -11.57 8.56
CA ILE A 35 -5.77 -12.14 7.23
C ILE A 35 -6.51 -13.47 7.09
N THR A 36 -6.34 -14.39 8.05
CA THR A 36 -7.00 -15.71 8.01
C THR A 36 -8.52 -15.60 8.02
N VAL A 37 -9.10 -14.76 8.89
CA VAL A 37 -10.57 -14.59 8.94
C VAL A 37 -11.10 -13.98 7.64
N ILE A 38 -10.41 -12.98 7.10
CA ILE A 38 -10.79 -12.32 5.84
C ILE A 38 -10.66 -13.27 4.65
N GLU A 39 -9.58 -14.05 4.56
CA GLU A 39 -9.38 -15.03 3.48
C GLU A 39 -10.46 -16.11 3.49
N ASN A 40 -10.81 -16.62 4.67
CA ASN A 40 -11.91 -17.57 4.82
C ASN A 40 -13.24 -16.96 4.36
N LYS A 41 -13.52 -15.69 4.69
CA LYS A 41 -14.71 -14.98 4.21
C LYS A 41 -14.68 -14.71 2.71
N ARG A 42 -13.51 -14.40 2.13
CA ARG A 42 -13.35 -14.25 0.68
C ARG A 42 -13.61 -15.56 -0.06
N ALA A 43 -13.16 -16.69 0.47
CA ALA A 43 -13.45 -18.00 -0.11
C ALA A 43 -14.96 -18.27 -0.14
N GLN A 44 -15.67 -18.02 0.97
CA GLN A 44 -17.14 -18.13 1.04
C GLN A 44 -17.83 -17.19 0.03
N MET A 45 -17.39 -15.93 -0.02
CA MET A 45 -17.91 -14.93 -0.96
C MET A 45 -17.76 -15.38 -2.42
N ASN A 46 -16.59 -15.95 -2.78
CA ASN A 46 -16.31 -16.39 -4.15
C ASN A 46 -17.13 -17.63 -4.54
N MET A 47 -17.36 -18.55 -3.59
CA MET A 47 -18.25 -19.70 -3.81
C MET A 47 -19.69 -19.24 -4.08
N ALA A 48 -20.25 -18.38 -3.22
CA ALA A 48 -21.60 -17.84 -3.39
C ALA A 48 -21.73 -17.03 -4.70
N HIS A 49 -20.72 -16.24 -5.06
CA HIS A 49 -20.69 -15.53 -6.34
C HIS A 49 -20.73 -16.49 -7.53
N THR A 50 -20.00 -17.60 -7.47
CA THR A 50 -19.96 -18.59 -8.55
C THR A 50 -21.31 -19.31 -8.69
N GLN A 51 -21.96 -19.65 -7.58
CA GLN A 51 -23.31 -20.23 -7.56
C GLN A 51 -24.34 -19.27 -8.16
N PHE A 52 -24.28 -17.99 -7.78
CA PHE A 52 -25.16 -16.97 -8.35
C PHE A 52 -24.93 -16.75 -9.86
N LEU A 53 -23.68 -16.80 -10.32
CA LEU A 53 -23.38 -16.70 -11.75
C LEU A 53 -23.88 -17.93 -12.53
N ALA A 54 -23.88 -19.11 -11.92
CA ALA A 54 -24.40 -20.34 -12.50
C ALA A 54 -25.95 -20.36 -12.54
N ASN A 55 -26.61 -19.78 -11.53
CA ASN A 55 -28.05 -19.60 -11.48
C ASN A 55 -28.41 -18.19 -10.98
N LYS A 56 -28.76 -17.29 -11.91
CA LYS A 56 -29.10 -15.91 -11.59
C LYS A 56 -30.43 -15.74 -10.82
N GLU A 57 -31.23 -16.80 -10.71
CA GLU A 57 -32.46 -16.81 -9.90
C GLU A 57 -32.19 -17.28 -8.46
N ASP A 58 -30.96 -17.69 -8.13
CA ASP A 58 -30.58 -18.07 -6.76
C ASP A 58 -30.33 -16.83 -5.89
N TYR A 59 -31.44 -16.27 -5.38
CA TYR A 59 -31.42 -15.12 -4.48
C TYR A 59 -30.70 -15.40 -3.15
N ASN A 60 -30.61 -16.67 -2.72
CA ASN A 60 -29.86 -17.03 -1.52
C ASN A 60 -28.36 -16.87 -1.78
N ALA A 61 -27.85 -17.37 -2.91
CA ALA A 61 -26.46 -17.18 -3.32
C ALA A 61 -26.10 -15.68 -3.50
N TYR A 62 -27.01 -14.88 -4.07
CA TYR A 62 -26.83 -13.43 -4.15
C TYR A 62 -26.74 -12.75 -2.77
N SER A 63 -27.64 -13.11 -1.85
CA SER A 63 -27.65 -12.58 -0.48
C SER A 63 -26.39 -12.97 0.28
N GLU A 64 -25.93 -14.22 0.16
CA GLU A 64 -24.70 -14.68 0.77
C GLU A 64 -23.46 -13.97 0.20
N TRP A 65 -23.41 -13.81 -1.12
CA TRP A 65 -22.32 -13.10 -1.80
C TRP A 65 -22.21 -11.65 -1.32
N THR A 66 -23.32 -10.90 -1.38
CA THR A 66 -23.36 -9.48 -0.99
C THR A 66 -23.16 -9.31 0.52
N GLY A 67 -23.75 -10.17 1.34
CA GLY A 67 -23.57 -10.19 2.79
C GLY A 67 -22.12 -10.50 3.20
N ALA A 68 -21.45 -11.43 2.52
CA ALA A 68 -20.04 -11.73 2.77
C ALA A 68 -19.13 -10.52 2.42
N LYS A 69 -19.43 -9.80 1.33
CA LYS A 69 -18.71 -8.58 0.95
C LYS A 69 -18.79 -7.50 2.04
N LEU A 70 -19.98 -7.29 2.63
CA LEU A 70 -20.17 -6.35 3.74
C LEU A 70 -19.40 -6.78 4.99
N LYS A 71 -19.46 -8.07 5.35
CA LYS A 71 -18.69 -8.61 6.49
C LYS A 71 -17.18 -8.42 6.33
N ILE A 72 -16.66 -8.55 5.11
CA ILE A 72 -15.23 -8.29 4.83
C ILE A 72 -14.91 -6.81 5.04
N ILE A 73 -15.76 -5.89 4.57
CA ILE A 73 -15.58 -4.45 4.82
C ILE A 73 -15.54 -4.16 6.33
N ASP A 74 -16.45 -4.74 7.09
CA ASP A 74 -16.50 -4.54 8.54
C ASP A 74 -15.25 -5.09 9.24
N LEU A 75 -14.75 -6.25 8.82
CA LEU A 75 -13.48 -6.80 9.34
C LEU A 75 -12.30 -5.85 9.11
N TYR A 76 -12.19 -5.23 7.93
CA TYR A 76 -11.15 -4.23 7.68
C TYR A 76 -11.34 -2.95 8.51
N LYS A 77 -12.59 -2.52 8.76
CA LYS A 77 -12.88 -1.39 9.65
C LYS A 77 -12.49 -1.70 11.09
N TYR A 78 -12.79 -2.90 11.59
CA TYR A 78 -12.41 -3.33 12.93
C TYR A 78 -10.89 -3.43 13.08
N TRP A 79 -10.23 -4.07 12.13
CA TRP A 79 -8.77 -4.18 12.13
C TRP A 79 -8.10 -2.80 12.15
N LEU A 80 -8.56 -1.88 11.29
CA LEU A 80 -8.03 -0.53 11.26
C LEU A 80 -8.27 0.22 12.57
N ARG A 81 -9.44 0.07 13.18
CA ARG A 81 -9.73 0.68 14.49
C ARG A 81 -8.80 0.17 15.57
N GLU A 82 -8.56 -1.14 15.62
CA GLU A 82 -7.60 -1.71 16.56
C GLU A 82 -6.19 -1.16 16.33
N LEU A 83 -5.72 -1.11 15.08
CA LEU A 83 -4.42 -0.53 14.75
C LEU A 83 -4.31 0.92 15.24
N LEU A 84 -5.34 1.74 15.02
CA LEU A 84 -5.33 3.14 15.46
C LEU A 84 -5.32 3.32 16.99
N ASN A 85 -5.71 2.29 17.75
CA ASN A 85 -5.74 2.31 19.20
C ASN A 85 -4.51 1.65 19.85
N ILE A 86 -3.62 1.03 19.06
CA ILE A 86 -2.42 0.39 19.57
C ILE A 86 -1.32 1.43 19.78
N SER A 87 -0.72 1.43 20.97
CA SER A 87 0.54 2.10 21.21
C SER A 87 1.69 1.24 20.68
N ILE A 88 2.57 1.84 19.89
CA ILE A 88 3.72 1.16 19.29
C ILE A 88 4.97 1.63 20.03
N VAL A 89 5.82 0.68 20.39
CA VAL A 89 7.17 0.97 20.88
C VAL A 89 8.02 1.65 19.81
N ASP A 90 9.04 2.41 20.20
CA ASP A 90 9.97 3.06 19.28
C ASP A 90 10.98 2.07 18.66
N ASP A 91 10.47 1.15 17.84
CA ASP A 91 11.25 0.19 17.07
C ASP A 91 10.83 0.24 15.61
N LEU A 92 11.82 0.33 14.71
CA LEU A 92 11.57 0.44 13.26
C LEU A 92 10.77 -0.74 12.70
N ARG A 93 10.96 -1.96 13.21
CA ARG A 93 10.24 -3.15 12.74
C ARG A 93 8.79 -3.09 13.18
N ALA A 94 8.54 -2.73 14.43
CA ALA A 94 7.19 -2.53 14.96
C ALA A 94 6.45 -1.43 14.17
N LEU A 95 7.10 -0.29 13.94
CA LEU A 95 6.59 0.79 13.09
C LEU A 95 6.25 0.29 11.69
N CYS A 96 7.17 -0.42 11.03
CA CYS A 96 6.95 -0.92 9.68
C CYS A 96 5.77 -1.88 9.61
N MET A 97 5.70 -2.85 10.51
CA MET A 97 4.61 -3.81 10.57
C MET A 97 3.26 -3.12 10.75
N HIS A 98 3.17 -2.22 11.74
CA HIS A 98 1.95 -1.47 12.00
C HIS A 98 1.53 -0.63 10.79
N GLN A 99 2.44 0.19 10.26
CA GLN A 99 2.11 1.09 9.14
C GLN A 99 1.77 0.31 7.86
N MET A 100 2.38 -0.86 7.62
CA MET A 100 2.02 -1.72 6.49
C MET A 100 0.59 -2.26 6.62
N MET A 101 0.20 -2.76 7.79
CA MET A 101 -1.15 -3.25 8.03
C MET A 101 -2.19 -2.12 7.94
N ALA A 102 -1.88 -0.96 8.49
CA ALA A 102 -2.74 0.22 8.40
C ALA A 102 -2.91 0.66 6.93
N ALA A 103 -1.83 0.69 6.15
CA ALA A 103 -1.88 1.00 4.73
C ALA A 103 -2.76 0.02 3.95
N ASP A 104 -2.68 -1.28 4.25
CA ASP A 104 -3.54 -2.30 3.63
C ASP A 104 -5.01 -2.09 3.94
N CYS A 105 -5.33 -1.78 5.20
CA CYS A 105 -6.70 -1.51 5.60
C CYS A 105 -7.25 -0.25 4.92
N TYR A 106 -6.50 0.85 4.96
CA TYR A 106 -6.88 2.08 4.28
C TYR A 106 -7.09 1.87 2.79
N TRP A 107 -6.14 1.23 2.11
CA TRP A 107 -6.21 1.01 0.67
C TRP A 107 -7.40 0.13 0.29
N PHE A 108 -7.66 -0.95 1.05
CA PHE A 108 -8.84 -1.77 0.83
C PHE A 108 -10.14 -0.96 1.00
N LEU A 109 -10.28 -0.22 2.10
CA LEU A 109 -11.47 0.57 2.38
C LEU A 109 -11.70 1.67 1.33
N ALA A 110 -10.61 2.26 0.79
CA ALA A 110 -10.68 3.21 -0.31
C ALA A 110 -11.29 2.59 -1.57
N LYS A 111 -10.83 1.39 -1.96
CA LYS A 111 -11.34 0.66 -3.15
C LYS A 111 -12.80 0.20 -3.00
N MET A 112 -13.30 0.16 -1.77
CA MET A 112 -14.69 -0.15 -1.45
C MET A 112 -15.53 1.12 -1.23
N HIS A 113 -15.00 2.29 -1.60
CA HIS A 113 -15.59 3.62 -1.44
C HIS A 113 -16.13 3.87 -0.03
N GLN A 114 -15.43 3.35 0.99
CA GLN A 114 -15.81 3.58 2.37
C GLN A 114 -15.27 4.93 2.84
N PRO A 115 -16.01 5.65 3.72
CA PRO A 115 -15.49 6.85 4.35
C PRO A 115 -14.28 6.51 5.23
N THR A 116 -13.40 7.49 5.41
CA THR A 116 -12.27 7.33 6.34
C THR A 116 -12.68 7.64 7.78
N PHE A 117 -11.88 7.18 8.73
CA PHE A 117 -11.99 7.59 10.14
C PHE A 117 -11.42 9.00 10.40
N HIS A 118 -10.59 9.52 9.49
CA HIS A 118 -9.90 10.80 9.66
C HIS A 118 -10.65 11.93 8.97
N PHE A 119 -11.28 12.83 9.73
CA PHE A 119 -12.06 13.92 9.16
C PHE A 119 -11.26 14.74 8.14
N GLY A 120 -11.86 15.00 6.97
CA GLY A 120 -11.27 15.76 5.88
C GLY A 120 -10.25 15.01 5.02
N HIS A 121 -9.87 13.78 5.37
CA HIS A 121 -8.91 12.98 4.61
C HIS A 121 -9.61 11.92 3.76
N SER A 122 -8.94 11.37 2.76
CA SER A 122 -9.39 10.15 2.07
C SER A 122 -8.65 8.92 2.56
N ASN A 123 -9.27 7.74 2.40
CA ASN A 123 -8.58 6.48 2.71
C ASN A 123 -7.34 6.27 1.82
N TYR A 124 -7.35 6.75 0.57
CA TYR A 124 -6.17 6.73 -0.29
C TYR A 124 -5.02 7.60 0.24
N GLU A 125 -5.32 8.83 0.69
CA GLU A 125 -4.35 9.70 1.32
C GLU A 125 -3.73 9.02 2.55
N MET A 126 -4.56 8.44 3.42
CA MET A 126 -4.09 7.80 4.64
C MET A 126 -3.21 6.58 4.37
N ALA A 127 -3.57 5.75 3.37
CA ALA A 127 -2.72 4.65 2.92
C ALA A 127 -1.34 5.15 2.44
N CYS A 128 -1.33 6.25 1.66
CA CYS A 128 -0.11 6.88 1.19
C CYS A 128 0.74 7.42 2.36
N ARG A 129 0.13 8.07 3.35
CA ARG A 129 0.82 8.57 4.55
C ARG A 129 1.51 7.44 5.32
N CYS A 130 0.85 6.31 5.51
CA CYS A 130 1.44 5.13 6.15
C CYS A 130 2.68 4.63 5.39
N MET A 131 2.59 4.49 4.06
CA MET A 131 3.72 4.04 3.25
C MET A 131 4.88 5.04 3.23
N VAL A 132 4.58 6.34 3.14
CA VAL A 132 5.61 7.40 3.18
C VAL A 132 6.34 7.42 4.52
N LYS A 133 5.64 7.19 5.64
CA LYS A 133 6.29 7.07 6.96
C LYS A 133 7.33 5.96 6.97
N ILE A 134 6.99 4.79 6.44
CA ILE A 134 7.90 3.63 6.35
C ILE A 134 9.07 3.94 5.42
N LEU A 135 8.78 4.47 4.22
CA LEU A 135 9.81 4.78 3.24
C LEU A 135 10.78 5.83 3.77
N ASN A 136 10.32 6.91 4.39
CA ASN A 136 11.21 7.90 4.98
C ASN A 136 12.10 7.31 6.09
N ALA A 137 11.58 6.37 6.88
CA ALA A 137 12.36 5.73 7.93
C ALA A 137 13.43 4.77 7.39
N LEU A 138 13.17 4.07 6.28
CA LEU A 138 14.03 2.99 5.81
C LEU A 138 14.86 3.29 4.56
N PHE A 139 14.43 4.24 3.72
CA PHE A 139 14.97 4.38 2.37
C PHE A 139 16.43 4.82 2.35
N ASP A 140 16.85 5.60 3.35
CA ASP A 140 18.24 6.04 3.50
C ASP A 140 19.04 5.13 4.47
N LEU A 141 18.37 4.26 5.24
CA LEU A 141 19.02 3.31 6.16
C LEU A 141 19.38 1.97 5.49
N LEU A 142 18.58 1.54 4.52
CA LEU A 142 18.75 0.26 3.84
C LEU A 142 19.30 0.45 2.42
N PRO A 143 20.12 -0.48 1.91
CA PRO A 143 20.58 -0.41 0.52
C PRO A 143 19.39 -0.41 -0.45
N GLN A 144 19.45 0.36 -1.54
CA GLN A 144 18.32 0.46 -2.48
C GLN A 144 18.00 -0.85 -3.22
N HIS A 145 18.94 -1.80 -3.27
CA HIS A 145 18.72 -3.15 -3.80
C HIS A 145 18.09 -4.11 -2.76
N ASN A 146 17.80 -3.64 -1.55
CA ASN A 146 17.13 -4.43 -0.52
C ASN A 146 15.71 -4.80 -1.00
N LYS A 147 15.41 -6.11 -0.98
CA LYS A 147 14.13 -6.64 -1.46
C LYS A 147 12.92 -6.04 -0.74
N PHE A 148 13.06 -5.72 0.54
CA PHE A 148 12.00 -5.10 1.33
C PHE A 148 11.74 -3.66 0.88
N VAL A 149 12.78 -2.85 0.67
CA VAL A 149 12.64 -1.48 0.14
C VAL A 149 11.97 -1.49 -1.24
N ILE A 150 12.40 -2.39 -2.13
CA ILE A 150 11.78 -2.56 -3.45
C ILE A 150 10.30 -2.94 -3.31
N HIS A 151 9.96 -3.87 -2.42
CA HIS A 151 8.58 -4.25 -2.15
C HIS A 151 7.74 -3.06 -1.66
N LEU A 152 8.26 -2.25 -0.74
CA LEU A 152 7.58 -1.07 -0.23
C LEU A 152 7.33 -0.02 -1.31
N VAL A 153 8.32 0.29 -2.15
CA VAL A 153 8.15 1.23 -3.27
C VAL A 153 7.12 0.71 -4.26
N ARG A 154 7.13 -0.60 -4.57
CA ARG A 154 6.13 -1.22 -5.45
C ARG A 154 4.72 -1.07 -4.86
N LYS A 155 4.55 -1.40 -3.58
CA LYS A 155 3.27 -1.30 -2.90
C LYS A 155 2.74 0.14 -2.86
N TYR A 156 3.61 1.09 -2.48
CA TYR A 156 3.27 2.52 -2.50
C TYR A 156 2.88 3.00 -3.90
N SER A 157 3.61 2.58 -4.93
CA SER A 157 3.32 2.92 -6.33
C SER A 157 1.94 2.41 -6.78
N LEU A 158 1.55 1.20 -6.39
CA LEU A 158 0.23 0.66 -6.70
C LEU A 158 -0.90 1.44 -6.01
N ILE A 159 -0.71 1.83 -4.74
CA ILE A 159 -1.66 2.68 -4.01
C ILE A 159 -1.84 4.01 -4.75
N VAL A 160 -0.74 4.65 -5.16
CA VAL A 160 -0.78 5.94 -5.86
C VAL A 160 -1.44 5.81 -7.24
N LEU A 161 -1.21 4.73 -7.98
CA LEU A 161 -1.88 4.49 -9.27
C LEU A 161 -3.39 4.34 -9.11
N ASP A 162 -3.84 3.58 -8.11
CA ASP A 162 -5.27 3.46 -7.81
C ASP A 162 -5.86 4.81 -7.37
N TYR A 163 -5.14 5.58 -6.55
CA TYR A 163 -5.57 6.91 -6.12
C TYR A 163 -5.71 7.87 -7.30
N ARG A 164 -4.75 7.88 -8.22
CA ARG A 164 -4.80 8.68 -9.46
C ARG A 164 -6.03 8.35 -10.30
N LYS A 165 -6.41 7.07 -10.36
CA LYS A 165 -7.62 6.64 -11.06
C LYS A 165 -8.88 7.20 -10.38
N GLU A 166 -8.95 7.13 -9.06
CA GLU A 166 -10.09 7.63 -8.28
C GLU A 166 -10.28 9.15 -8.42
N VAL A 167 -9.19 9.93 -8.44
CA VAL A 167 -9.25 11.39 -8.59
C VAL A 167 -9.24 11.88 -10.05
N GLY A 168 -9.37 10.98 -11.02
CA GLY A 168 -9.48 11.35 -12.44
C GLY A 168 -8.17 11.80 -13.12
N LEU A 169 -6.99 11.47 -12.58
CA LEU A 169 -5.66 11.80 -13.12
C LEU A 169 -5.12 10.77 -14.14
N SER A 170 -5.99 9.92 -14.70
CA SER A 170 -5.66 8.95 -15.75
C SER A 170 -6.26 9.42 -17.09
N SER A 171 -5.45 9.74 -18.10
CA SER A 171 -5.92 10.26 -19.42
C SER A 171 -6.54 9.17 -20.32
N PRO A 172 -7.40 9.50 -21.32
CA PRO A 172 -8.23 10.70 -21.52
C PRO A 172 -9.72 10.42 -21.16
N PRO A 173 -10.60 11.44 -21.15
CA PRO A 173 -11.89 11.37 -20.47
C PRO A 173 -12.90 10.58 -21.29
N VAL A 174 -13.53 9.58 -20.68
CA VAL A 174 -14.85 9.13 -21.12
C VAL A 174 -15.86 9.96 -20.33
N GLN A 175 -16.61 10.78 -21.06
CA GLN A 175 -17.75 11.52 -20.54
C GLN A 175 -18.71 10.55 -19.84
N SER A 176 -18.97 10.76 -18.55
CA SER A 176 -20.35 10.88 -18.04
C SER A 176 -20.39 10.98 -16.51
N ALA A 177 -21.20 11.94 -16.08
CA ALA A 177 -22.00 11.98 -14.85
C ALA A 177 -21.32 12.28 -13.50
N SER A 178 -21.49 13.56 -13.14
CA SER A 178 -21.74 14.12 -11.81
C SER A 178 -22.06 13.16 -10.66
N HIS A 179 -21.35 13.34 -9.53
CA HIS A 179 -21.96 13.48 -8.20
C HIS A 179 -21.00 14.24 -7.25
N THR A 180 -21.41 15.46 -6.89
CA THR A 180 -21.19 16.19 -5.63
C THR A 180 -20.04 15.78 -4.69
N SER A 181 -18.98 16.60 -4.64
CA SER A 181 -18.18 16.98 -3.44
C SER A 181 -16.94 17.79 -3.87
N THR A 182 -17.14 19.05 -4.28
CA THR A 182 -16.14 19.83 -5.03
C THR A 182 -14.90 20.23 -4.22
N GLU A 183 -14.99 20.37 -2.88
CA GLU A 183 -13.86 20.81 -2.05
C GLU A 183 -12.90 19.67 -1.66
N MET A 184 -13.43 18.53 -1.19
CA MET A 184 -12.59 17.37 -0.82
C MET A 184 -11.87 16.80 -2.05
N HIS A 185 -12.51 16.84 -3.22
CA HIS A 185 -11.92 16.38 -4.47
C HIS A 185 -10.73 17.23 -4.92
N GLY A 186 -10.78 18.56 -4.73
CA GLY A 186 -9.66 19.46 -5.04
C GLY A 186 -8.43 19.20 -4.15
N ARG A 187 -8.64 19.02 -2.85
CA ARG A 187 -7.55 18.67 -1.91
C ARG A 187 -6.94 17.31 -2.24
N ASP A 188 -7.76 16.29 -2.46
CA ASP A 188 -7.29 14.94 -2.81
C ASP A 188 -6.49 14.95 -4.12
N LEU A 189 -6.85 15.79 -5.07
CA LEU A 189 -6.12 15.95 -6.33
C LEU A 189 -4.68 16.43 -6.11
N GLU A 190 -4.50 17.51 -5.34
CA GLU A 190 -3.18 18.08 -5.02
C GLU A 190 -2.31 17.06 -4.25
N ILE A 191 -2.91 16.40 -3.26
CA ILE A 191 -2.24 15.38 -2.47
C ILE A 191 -1.83 14.19 -3.35
N CYS A 192 -2.71 13.75 -4.25
CA CYS A 192 -2.43 12.67 -5.19
C CYS A 192 -1.28 13.03 -6.14
N GLN A 193 -1.25 14.27 -6.66
CA GLN A 193 -0.15 14.77 -7.49
C GLN A 193 1.18 14.81 -6.72
N SER A 194 1.16 15.30 -5.48
CA SER A 194 2.34 15.30 -4.60
C SER A 194 2.89 13.88 -4.37
N ASN A 195 2.00 12.92 -4.08
CA ASN A 195 2.38 11.52 -3.92
C ASN A 195 2.88 10.90 -5.26
N THR A 196 2.32 11.31 -6.39
CA THR A 196 2.79 10.90 -7.72
C THR A 196 4.23 11.34 -7.96
N SER A 197 4.56 12.60 -7.66
CA SER A 197 5.92 13.12 -7.76
C SER A 197 6.87 12.39 -6.81
N ARG A 198 6.44 12.11 -5.57
CA ARG A 198 7.23 11.36 -4.58
C ARG A 198 7.50 9.92 -5.03
N CYS A 199 6.50 9.24 -5.60
CA CYS A 199 6.68 7.92 -6.22
C CYS A 199 7.76 7.94 -7.30
N ARG A 200 7.73 8.93 -8.20
CA ARG A 200 8.76 9.09 -9.24
C ARG A 200 10.15 9.20 -8.63
N THR A 201 10.32 10.03 -7.60
CA THR A 201 11.61 10.17 -6.89
C THR A 201 12.13 8.85 -6.34
N TYR A 202 11.28 8.04 -5.69
CA TYR A 202 11.73 6.73 -5.19
C TYR A 202 12.08 5.77 -6.34
N ILE A 203 11.29 5.76 -7.41
CA ILE A 203 11.56 4.92 -8.60
C ILE A 203 12.89 5.32 -9.24
N ASP A 204 13.15 6.62 -9.43
CA ASP A 204 14.41 7.14 -9.98
C ASP A 204 15.62 6.71 -9.14
N LYS A 205 15.52 6.86 -7.81
CA LYS A 205 16.57 6.42 -6.88
C LYS A 205 16.83 4.91 -7.00
N LEU A 206 15.78 4.09 -7.09
CA LEU A 206 15.93 2.64 -7.31
C LEU A 206 16.58 2.33 -8.67
N GLN A 207 16.19 3.03 -9.74
CA GLN A 207 16.78 2.85 -11.07
C GLN A 207 18.27 3.16 -11.09
N GLY A 208 18.68 4.30 -10.50
CA GLY A 208 20.08 4.68 -10.40
C GLY A 208 20.93 3.62 -9.69
N ALA A 209 20.42 3.06 -8.59
CA ALA A 209 21.12 2.05 -7.81
C ALA A 209 21.19 0.66 -8.48
N ILE A 210 20.29 0.36 -9.41
CA ILE A 210 20.28 -0.92 -10.15
C ILE A 210 21.13 -0.85 -11.42
N MET A 211 21.21 0.31 -12.06
CA MET A 211 22.03 0.49 -13.26
C MET A 211 23.54 0.40 -12.97
N SER A 212 23.96 0.59 -11.72
CA SER A 212 25.34 0.39 -11.28
C SER A 212 25.72 -1.07 -10.99
N ASN A 213 24.76 -2.00 -10.88
CA ASN A 213 24.98 -3.41 -10.51
C ASN A 213 24.30 -4.36 -11.52
N THR A 214 25.00 -4.69 -12.61
CA THR A 214 24.39 -5.21 -13.85
C THR A 214 24.10 -6.73 -13.91
N SER A 215 24.65 -7.59 -13.04
CA SER A 215 24.54 -9.06 -13.25
C SER A 215 23.54 -9.80 -12.35
N THR A 216 23.09 -9.25 -11.21
CA THR A 216 22.37 -10.04 -10.19
C THR A 216 20.86 -9.75 -10.08
N TYR A 217 20.34 -8.72 -10.76
CA TYR A 217 19.00 -8.16 -10.48
C TYR A 217 18.09 -7.97 -11.71
N SER A 218 18.19 -8.83 -12.73
CA SER A 218 17.43 -8.70 -13.98
C SER A 218 15.91 -8.60 -13.80
N ASP A 219 15.32 -9.40 -12.90
CA ASP A 219 13.88 -9.38 -12.62
C ASP A 219 13.43 -8.13 -11.86
N ILE A 220 14.23 -7.69 -10.88
CA ILE A 220 13.97 -6.47 -10.12
C ILE A 220 14.04 -5.25 -11.05
N ARG A 221 15.04 -5.22 -11.94
CA ARG A 221 15.16 -4.19 -12.98
C ARG A 221 13.93 -4.13 -13.87
N ARG A 222 13.41 -5.28 -14.32
CA ARG A 222 12.18 -5.35 -15.13
C ARG A 222 10.98 -4.77 -14.41
N GLN A 223 10.80 -5.12 -13.14
CA GLN A 223 9.68 -4.63 -12.32
C GLN A 223 9.73 -3.11 -12.13
N ILE A 224 10.92 -2.55 -11.88
CA ILE A 224 11.07 -1.11 -11.68
C ILE A 224 10.92 -0.33 -13.00
N LEU A 225 11.40 -0.88 -14.12
CA LEU A 225 11.14 -0.30 -15.44
C LEU A 225 9.65 -0.29 -15.79
N GLN A 226 8.91 -1.34 -15.41
CA GLN A 226 7.45 -1.38 -15.60
C GLN A 226 6.75 -0.30 -14.78
N LEU A 227 7.14 -0.10 -13.52
CA LEU A 227 6.63 1.00 -12.70
C LEU A 227 6.94 2.37 -13.33
N ALA A 228 8.19 2.59 -13.73
CA ALA A 228 8.60 3.86 -14.35
C ALA A 228 7.77 4.20 -15.59
N ARG A 229 7.40 3.20 -16.42
CA ARG A 229 6.47 3.38 -17.55
C ARG A 229 5.09 3.82 -17.09
N GLN A 230 4.52 3.21 -16.05
CA GLN A 230 3.20 3.59 -15.51
C GLN A 230 3.16 5.02 -14.95
N PHE A 231 4.31 5.55 -14.54
CA PHE A 231 4.47 6.93 -14.08
C PHE A 231 4.91 7.91 -15.17
N GLY A 232 5.05 7.45 -16.43
CA GLY A 232 5.43 8.28 -17.58
C GLY A 232 6.91 8.68 -17.61
N MET A 233 7.76 8.01 -16.84
CA MET A 233 9.18 8.34 -16.69
C MET A 233 10.03 7.79 -17.85
N ILE A 234 9.51 6.83 -18.61
CA ILE A 234 10.16 6.27 -19.80
C ILE A 234 9.26 6.60 -21.00
N HIS A 235 9.70 7.53 -21.84
CA HIS A 235 9.02 7.79 -23.11
C HIS A 235 9.25 6.61 -24.06
N ARG A 236 8.22 6.21 -24.83
CA ARG A 236 8.44 5.40 -26.03
C ARG A 236 9.43 6.18 -26.89
N ARG A 237 10.52 5.55 -27.32
CA ARG A 237 11.19 5.99 -28.54
C ARG A 237 10.24 5.68 -29.70
N ASP A 238 9.30 6.56 -29.95
CA ASP A 238 8.67 6.65 -31.27
C ASP A 238 9.64 7.47 -32.13
N GLY A 239 10.25 6.83 -33.14
CA GLY A 239 11.09 7.52 -34.12
C GLY A 239 12.33 6.76 -34.58
N THR A 240 12.15 5.88 -35.57
CA THR A 240 12.94 5.92 -36.80
C THR A 240 12.05 5.38 -37.93
N SER A 241 11.44 6.32 -38.65
CA SER A 241 11.13 6.13 -40.06
C SER A 241 12.46 5.82 -40.76
N MET A 242 12.64 4.59 -41.23
CA MET A 242 13.54 4.33 -42.35
C MET A 242 12.65 4.21 -43.57
N THR A 243 12.56 5.29 -44.34
CA THR A 243 12.42 5.22 -45.78
C THR A 243 13.57 4.37 -46.30
N ILE A 244 13.25 3.16 -46.76
CA ILE A 244 14.15 2.37 -47.61
C ILE A 244 13.71 2.70 -49.03
N ASP A 245 14.45 3.60 -49.66
CA ASP A 245 14.47 3.73 -51.12
C ASP A 245 15.05 2.44 -51.69
N PHE A 246 14.30 1.80 -52.58
CA PHE A 246 14.77 0.68 -53.39
C PHE A 246 15.32 1.25 -54.70
N ASP A 247 16.62 1.09 -54.92
CA ASP A 247 17.18 0.74 -56.22
C ASP A 247 17.53 -0.76 -56.20
#